data_AF-A0A820ALN8-F1
#
_entry.id   AF-A0A820ALN8-F1
#
_cell.length_a   1.000
_cell.length_b   1.000
_cell.length_c   1.000
_cell.angle_alpha   90.00
_cell.angle_beta   90.00
_cell.angle_gamma   90.00
#
_symmetry.space_group_name_H-M   'P 1'
#
loop_
_entity.id
_entity.type
_entity.pdbx_description
1 polymer ?
#
loop_
_entity_poly.entity_id
_entity_poly.type
_entity_poly.pdbx_seq_one_letter_code
_entity_poly.pdbx_strand_id
1 'polypeptide(L)'
;MVGEHCYLQESEKIDIRAFREKVKQRVIDETTPIPRIYNEECAKTTLSTAAIAVLPSEREINSAFNKAHRAVTPAIPTTQLFDIPDPFSNTLRNDNFIVLD
;
A
#
# COMPACT_ATOMS: atom_id res chain seq x y z
N MET A 1 -39.48 -5.27 -7.03
CA MET A 1 -38.23 -5.11 -7.79
C MET A 1 -37.30 -6.20 -7.33
N VAL A 2 -37.10 -7.24 -8.15
CA VAL A 2 -36.20 -8.35 -7.83
C VAL A 2 -34.79 -7.78 -7.94
N GLY A 3 -34.07 -7.71 -6.82
CA GLY A 3 -32.67 -7.34 -6.83
C GLY A 3 -31.93 -8.38 -7.65
N GLU A 4 -31.53 -8.01 -8.86
CA GLU A 4 -30.60 -8.81 -9.65
C GLU A 4 -29.31 -8.89 -8.83
N HIS A 5 -29.15 -10.00 -8.13
CA HIS A 5 -27.91 -10.34 -7.49
C HIS A 5 -26.89 -10.53 -8.62
N CYS A 6 -26.00 -9.54 -8.81
CA CYS A 6 -24.87 -9.62 -9.71
C CYS A 6 -23.91 -10.72 -9.25
N TYR A 7 -24.24 -11.96 -9.56
CA TYR A 7 -23.34 -13.09 -9.38
C TYR A 7 -22.33 -13.07 -10.52
N LEU A 8 -21.04 -13.04 -10.17
CA LEU A 8 -19.99 -13.28 -11.13
C LEU A 8 -20.20 -14.65 -11.78
N GLN A 9 -20.06 -14.70 -13.10
CA GLN A 9 -20.05 -15.95 -13.84
C GLN A 9 -18.84 -16.78 -13.42
N GLU A 10 -18.93 -18.10 -13.59
CA GLU A 10 -17.83 -18.99 -13.19
C GLU A 10 -16.55 -18.71 -13.99
N SER A 11 -16.69 -18.32 -15.26
CA SER A 11 -15.60 -17.82 -16.11
C SER A 11 -14.91 -16.60 -15.50
N GLU A 12 -15.68 -15.59 -15.07
CA GLU A 12 -15.13 -14.37 -14.48
C GLU A 12 -14.39 -14.65 -13.17
N LYS A 13 -14.87 -15.60 -12.36
CA LYS A 13 -14.15 -16.03 -11.15
C LYS A 13 -12.81 -16.69 -11.48
N ILE A 14 -12.77 -17.52 -12.53
CA ILE A 14 -11.53 -18.15 -12.99
C ILE A 14 -10.55 -17.08 -13.46
N ASP A 15 -11.02 -16.09 -14.22
CA ASP A 15 -10.17 -15.00 -14.73
C ASP A 15 -9.62 -14.14 -13.58
N ILE A 16 -10.45 -13.80 -12.59
CA ILE A 16 -9.99 -13.08 -11.38
C ILE A 16 -8.95 -13.90 -10.62
N ARG A 17 -9.13 -15.23 -10.53
CA ARG A 17 -8.16 -16.11 -9.87
C ARG A 17 -6.83 -16.12 -10.62
N ALA A 18 -6.87 -16.28 -11.94
CA ALA A 18 -5.68 -16.24 -12.79
C ALA A 18 -4.94 -14.90 -12.69
N PHE A 19 -5.69 -13.78 -12.69
CA PHE A 19 -5.15 -12.45 -12.47
C PHE A 19 -4.42 -12.33 -11.13
N ARG A 20 -5.04 -12.80 -10.04
CA ARG A 20 -4.43 -12.74 -8.70
C ARG A 20 -3.14 -13.56 -8.62
N GLU A 21 -3.12 -14.76 -9.21
CA GLU A 21 -1.91 -15.58 -9.24
C GLU A 21 -0.80 -14.91 -10.06
N LYS A 22 -1.14 -14.27 -11.18
CA LYS A 22 -0.16 -13.50 -11.97
C LYS A 22 0.44 -12.34 -11.18
N VAL A 23 -0.39 -11.55 -10.48
CA VAL A 23 0.09 -10.46 -9.62
C VAL A 23 0.99 -11.00 -8.52
N LYS A 24 0.60 -12.08 -7.83
CA LYS A 24 1.44 -12.71 -6.79
C LYS A 24 2.79 -13.15 -7.32
N GLN A 25 2.82 -13.78 -8.50
CA GLN A 25 4.07 -14.22 -9.11
C GLN A 25 5.01 -13.04 -9.37
N ARG A 26 4.51 -11.95 -9.97
CA ARG A 26 5.29 -10.73 -10.18
C ARG A 26 5.81 -10.11 -8.88
N VAL A 27 5.00 -10.12 -7.82
CA VAL A 27 5.40 -9.59 -6.51
C VAL A 27 6.57 -10.38 -5.91
N ILE A 28 6.67 -11.68 -6.21
CA ILE A 28 7.78 -12.53 -5.76
C ILE A 28 9.03 -12.30 -6.63
N ASP A 29 8.83 -12.17 -7.95
CA ASP A 29 9.93 -12.14 -8.92
C ASP A 29 10.55 -10.74 -9.11
N GLU A 30 9.81 -9.67 -8.81
CA GLU A 30 10.21 -8.29 -9.06
C GLU A 30 10.35 -7.48 -7.76
N THR A 31 11.22 -6.48 -7.79
CA THR A 31 11.33 -5.48 -6.71
C THR A 31 10.32 -4.34 -6.87
N THR A 32 9.45 -4.40 -7.88
CA THR A 32 8.44 -3.38 -8.15
C THR A 32 7.44 -3.32 -6.99
N PRO A 33 7.10 -2.15 -6.43
CA PRO A 33 6.14 -2.06 -5.35
C PRO A 33 4.78 -2.68 -5.71
N ILE A 34 4.17 -3.41 -4.77
CA ILE A 34 2.89 -4.11 -4.97
C ILE A 34 1.79 -3.21 -5.58
N PRO A 35 1.56 -1.97 -5.10
CA PRO A 35 0.53 -1.10 -5.69
C PRO A 35 0.78 -0.81 -7.17
N ARG A 36 2.06 -0.67 -7.56
CA ARG A 36 2.46 -0.40 -8.94
C ARG A 36 2.27 -1.62 -9.83
N ILE A 37 2.66 -2.81 -9.37
CA ILE A 37 2.39 -4.08 -10.08
C ILE A 37 0.89 -4.20 -10.36
N TYR A 38 0.06 -3.93 -9.36
CA TYR A 38 -1.39 -4.04 -9.50
C TYR A 38 -1.97 -3.08 -10.54
N ASN A 39 -1.57 -1.81 -10.51
CA ASN A 39 -2.01 -0.82 -11.50
C ASN A 39 -1.62 -1.23 -12.94
N GLU A 40 -0.39 -1.70 -13.12
CA GLU A 40 0.10 -2.18 -14.42
C GLU A 40 -0.68 -3.40 -14.90
N GLU A 41 -0.97 -4.36 -14.02
CA GLU A 41 -1.71 -5.56 -14.38
C GLU A 41 -3.18 -5.26 -14.67
N CYS A 42 -3.83 -4.36 -13.91
CA CYS A 42 -5.18 -3.89 -14.20
C CYS A 42 -5.24 -3.17 -15.55
N ALA A 43 -4.25 -2.36 -15.89
CA ALA A 43 -4.20 -1.64 -17.17
C ALA A 43 -3.98 -2.58 -18.38
N LYS A 44 -3.26 -3.69 -18.20
CA LYS A 44 -3.00 -4.68 -19.26
C LYS A 44 -4.15 -5.68 -19.44
N THR A 45 -5.01 -5.78 -18.44
CA THR A 45 -5.99 -6.86 -18.33
C THR A 45 -7.29 -6.52 -19.05
N THR A 46 -7.76 -7.47 -19.86
CA THR A 46 -9.08 -7.42 -20.51
C THR A 46 -10.11 -8.20 -19.68
N LEU A 47 -10.31 -7.81 -18.42
CA LEU A 47 -11.38 -8.36 -17.59
C LEU A 47 -12.73 -7.71 -17.94
N SER A 48 -13.82 -8.43 -17.66
CA SER A 48 -15.16 -7.85 -17.76
C SER A 48 -15.35 -6.72 -16.74
N THR A 49 -16.28 -5.81 -17.00
CA THR A 49 -16.63 -4.73 -16.06
C THR A 49 -17.06 -5.26 -14.69
N ALA A 50 -17.79 -6.38 -14.66
CA ALA A 50 -18.20 -7.03 -13.42
C ALA A 50 -17.00 -7.60 -12.66
N ALA A 51 -16.04 -8.20 -13.37
CA ALA A 51 -14.83 -8.72 -12.74
C ALA A 51 -13.91 -7.60 -12.20
N ILE A 52 -13.78 -6.49 -12.94
CA ILE A 52 -13.06 -5.29 -12.49
C ILE A 52 -13.71 -4.68 -11.24
N ALA A 53 -15.04 -4.69 -11.15
CA ALA A 53 -15.75 -4.16 -9.97
C ALA A 53 -15.48 -4.95 -8.68
N VAL A 54 -15.03 -6.21 -8.78
CA VAL A 54 -14.69 -7.06 -7.61
C VAL A 54 -13.22 -6.94 -7.21
N LEU A 55 -12.40 -6.36 -8.08
CA LEU A 55 -10.99 -6.11 -7.81
C LEU A 55 -10.86 -4.89 -6.86
N PRO A 56 -10.00 -4.96 -5.82
CA PRO A 56 -9.77 -3.82 -4.95
C PRO A 56 -9.23 -2.62 -5.74
N SER A 57 -9.68 -1.43 -5.35
CA SER A 57 -9.18 -0.17 -5.87
C SER A 57 -7.75 0.13 -5.39
N GLU A 58 -7.05 0.99 -6.12
CA GLU A 58 -5.70 1.44 -5.74
C GLU A 58 -5.67 2.04 -4.31
N ARG A 59 -6.72 2.79 -3.94
CA ARG A 59 -6.85 3.36 -2.61
C ARG A 59 -6.93 2.29 -1.51
N GLU A 60 -7.68 1.22 -1.75
CA GLU A 60 -7.80 0.11 -0.81
C GLU A 60 -6.48 -0.65 -0.67
N ILE A 61 -5.77 -0.85 -1.78
CA ILE A 61 -4.47 -1.51 -1.79
C ILE A 61 -3.44 -0.69 -1.01
N ASN A 62 -3.34 0.61 -1.28
CA ASN A 62 -2.42 1.49 -0.57
C ASN A 62 -2.75 1.58 0.92
N SER A 63 -4.04 1.63 1.28
CA SER A 63 -4.48 1.62 2.67
C SER A 63 -4.08 0.33 3.39
N ALA A 64 -4.33 -0.83 2.76
CA ALA A 64 -3.97 -2.13 3.32
C ALA A 64 -2.45 -2.30 3.47
N PHE A 65 -1.68 -1.89 2.46
CA PHE A 65 -0.22 -1.93 2.48
C PHE A 65 0.34 -1.05 3.60
N ASN A 66 -0.10 0.20 3.68
CA ASN A 66 0.35 1.13 4.72
C ASN A 66 -0.03 0.65 6.13
N LYS A 67 -1.22 0.06 6.29
CA LYS A 67 -1.66 -0.53 7.56
C LYS A 67 -0.73 -1.68 7.97
N ALA A 68 -0.40 -2.58 7.05
CA ALA A 68 0.52 -3.69 7.31
C ALA A 68 1.93 -3.18 7.65
N HIS A 69 2.43 -2.20 6.88
CA HIS A 69 3.75 -1.59 7.12
C HIS A 69 3.84 -0.92 8.48
N ARG A 70 2.81 -0.17 8.90
CA ARG A 70 2.74 0.45 10.23
C ARG A 70 2.72 -0.56 11.37
N ALA A 71 2.19 -1.77 11.16
CA ALA A 71 2.16 -2.80 12.20
C ALA A 71 3.56 -3.36 12.50
N VAL A 72 4.49 -3.31 11.55
CA VAL A 72 5.85 -3.85 11.69
C VAL A 72 6.92 -2.77 11.86
N THR A 73 6.60 -1.52 11.55
CA THR A 73 7.53 -0.41 11.68
C THR A 73 7.38 0.22 13.07
N PRO A 74 8.44 0.24 13.90
CA PRO A 74 8.37 0.91 15.19
C PRO A 74 8.08 2.40 15.00
N ALA A 75 7.32 2.98 15.91
CA ALA A 75 7.11 4.43 15.92
C ALA A 75 8.46 5.13 16.12
N ILE A 76 8.70 6.19 15.34
CA ILE A 76 9.85 7.05 15.57
C ILE A 76 9.64 7.75 16.92
N PRO A 77 10.62 7.72 17.83
CA PRO A 77 10.54 8.45 19.09
C PRO A 77 10.29 9.94 18.80
N THR A 78 9.20 10.47 19.34
CA THR A 78 8.90 11.91 19.28
C THR A 78 9.57 12.69 20.40
N THR A 79 10.14 11.99 21.38
CA THR A 79 10.90 12.57 22.48
C THR A 79 12.40 12.33 22.27
N GLN A 80 13.22 13.28 22.72
CA GLN A 80 14.65 13.06 22.78
C GLN A 80 14.95 11.92 23.75
N LEU A 81 15.52 10.84 23.23
CA LEU A 81 15.90 9.67 24.01
C LEU A 81 17.26 9.82 24.71
N PHE A 82 17.97 10.93 24.47
CA PHE A 82 19.28 11.20 25.02
C PHE A 82 19.44 12.69 25.31
N ASP A 83 20.16 13.00 26.38
CA ASP A 83 20.53 14.37 26.71
C ASP A 83 21.59 14.86 25.72
N ILE A 84 21.27 15.94 24.99
CA ILE A 84 22.25 16.64 24.18
C ILE A 84 23.02 17.58 25.11
N PRO A 85 24.35 17.46 25.24
CA PRO A 85 25.13 18.39 26.05
C PRO A 85 24.99 19.82 25.53
N ASP A 86 24.92 20.80 26.44
CA ASP A 86 24.71 22.23 26.11
C ASP A 86 25.55 22.78 24.95
N PRO A 87 26.84 22.40 24.76
CA PRO A 87 27.64 22.87 23.63
C PRO A 87 27.11 22.47 22.25
N PHE A 88 26.25 21.46 22.17
CA PHE A 88 25.69 20.90 20.93
C PHE A 88 24.18 21.17 20.79
N SER A 89 23.61 21.96 21.70
CA SER A 89 22.17 22.30 21.70
C SER A 89 21.78 23.23 20.54
N ASN A 90 22.73 23.97 19.97
CA ASN A 90 22.50 24.99 18.95
C ASN A 90 23.30 24.71 17.67
N THR A 91 22.73 25.11 16.54
CA THR A 91 23.43 25.16 15.25
C THR A 91 24.46 26.30 15.23
N LEU A 92 25.35 26.31 14.23
CA LEU A 92 26.29 27.43 13.99
C LEU A 92 25.61 28.80 13.76
N ARG A 93 24.29 28.79 13.52
CA ARG A 93 23.45 29.99 13.36
C ARG A 93 22.68 30.37 14.62
N ASN A 94 22.94 29.67 15.74
CA ASN A 94 22.26 29.86 17.02
C ASN A 94 20.77 29.44 17.03
N ASP A 95 20.35 28.63 16.06
CA ASP A 95 19.03 27.99 16.08
C ASP A 95 19.07 26.71 16.92
N ASN A 96 18.01 26.45 17.69
CA ASN A 96 17.87 25.19 18.46
C ASN A 96 17.93 23.99 17.50
N PHE A 97 18.77 23.01 17.85
CA PHE A 97 18.89 21.77 17.06
C PHE A 97 17.65 20.88 17.18
N ILE A 98 16.84 21.11 18.22
CA ILE A 98 15.68 20.30 18.58
C ILE A 98 14.41 21.01 18.10
N VAL A 99 13.63 20.33 17.28
CA VAL A 99 12.22 20.68 17.07
C VAL A 99 11.47 20.22 18.32
N LEU A 100 11.31 21.13 19.29
CA LEU A 100 10.33 20.99 20.36
C LEU A 100 8.98 21.46 19.80
N ASP A 101 7.90 20.74 20.09
CA ASP A 101 6.53 21.18 19.85
C ASP A 101 6.26 22.58 20.44
#